data_AF-A0A2P6AUZ9-F1
#
_entry.id   AF-A0A2P6AUZ9-F1
#
_cell.length_a   1.000
_cell.length_b   1.000
_cell.length_c   1.000
_cell.angle_alpha   90.00
_cell.angle_beta   90.00
_cell.angle_gamma   90.00
#
_symmetry.space_group_name_H-M   'P 1'
#
loop_
_entity.id
_entity.type
_entity.pdbx_description
1 polymer ?
#
loop_
_entity_poly.entity_id
_entity_poly.type
_entity_poly.pdbx_seq_one_letter_code
_entity_poly.pdbx_strand_id
1 'polypeptide(L)'
;MQIAGRGGLMPPDPMRRNLVELCWLRVILAGLLLLTALYCQLTQAGELRWPWGLVLVFALLLLLNALTWLRLRSPREVEQDELFLQLLFDLLLLTMLFRLSGGSSNPFVTYYLVALAIAATTLSRRQTGVLAVLMLLAYSALFWWPPAPMAAGGVQWPWDSYHGHLLGMWVNFTISALLLVFFLGRMHLRLRQRDRYLAKQQRRLLQRDQAVAMGTLAATAVHELATPLATLTLLAEELEQDSRDAAALAALQVELRRCREILSALREQARRPEALPPRPLREHLQNCVQPLQVRYPQCEF
;
A
#
# COMPACT_ATOMS: atom_id res chain seq x y z
N MET A 1 31.34 16.06 -16.57
CA MET A 1 31.30 14.65 -16.13
C MET A 1 30.87 14.62 -14.67
N GLN A 2 29.56 14.68 -14.42
CA GLN A 2 28.97 14.65 -13.07
C GLN A 2 27.56 14.08 -13.20
N ILE A 3 27.40 12.79 -12.91
CA ILE A 3 26.10 12.16 -12.67
C ILE A 3 26.27 11.35 -11.39
N ALA A 4 26.22 12.05 -10.25
CA ALA A 4 26.05 11.41 -8.95
C ALA A 4 24.59 10.97 -8.84
N GLY A 5 24.40 9.71 -8.47
CA GLY A 5 23.14 9.01 -8.45
C GLY A 5 22.03 9.78 -7.72
N ARG A 6 20.95 10.06 -8.47
CA ARG A 6 19.62 10.14 -7.87
C ARG A 6 19.30 8.75 -7.32
N GLY A 7 19.68 8.52 -6.07
CA GLY A 7 19.08 7.47 -5.25
C GLY A 7 17.58 7.68 -5.32
N GLY A 8 16.89 6.80 -6.06
CA GLY A 8 15.45 6.82 -6.15
C GLY A 8 14.91 6.80 -4.73
N LEU A 9 14.20 7.86 -4.36
CA LEU A 9 13.33 7.88 -3.19
C LEU A 9 12.24 6.82 -3.44
N MET A 10 12.58 5.55 -3.24
CA MET A 10 11.56 4.54 -3.05
C MET A 10 10.74 5.02 -1.84
N PRO A 11 9.41 5.17 -1.98
CA PRO A 11 8.58 5.52 -0.85
C PRO A 11 8.89 4.53 0.29
N PRO A 12 9.02 4.98 1.55
CA PRO A 12 9.38 4.09 2.64
C PRO A 12 8.42 2.92 2.66
N ASP A 13 8.96 1.70 2.71
CA ASP A 13 8.19 0.47 2.79
C ASP A 13 7.10 0.66 3.86
N PRO A 14 5.80 0.56 3.49
CA PRO A 14 4.70 0.78 4.42
C PRO A 14 4.82 -0.15 5.63
N MET A 15 5.39 -1.35 5.46
CA MET A 15 5.56 -2.30 6.56
C MET A 15 6.63 -1.85 7.54
N ARG A 16 7.72 -1.24 7.05
CA ARG A 16 8.76 -0.66 7.90
C ARG A 16 8.24 0.51 8.73
N ARG A 17 7.35 1.35 8.17
CA ARG A 17 6.67 2.41 8.94
C ARG A 17 5.80 1.83 10.05
N ASN A 18 5.02 0.79 9.76
CA ASN A 18 4.20 0.12 10.76
C ASN A 18 5.02 -0.46 11.92
N LEU A 19 6.22 -1.00 11.65
CA LEU A 19 7.14 -1.44 12.71
C LEU A 19 7.65 -0.29 13.58
N VAL A 20 7.97 0.87 12.98
CA VAL A 20 8.37 2.06 13.76
C VAL A 20 7.22 2.53 14.65
N GLU A 21 6.00 2.57 14.12
CA GLU A 21 4.80 2.90 14.90
C GLU A 21 4.57 1.92 16.05
N LEU A 22 4.79 0.61 15.82
CA LEU A 22 4.72 -0.41 16.86
C LEU A 22 5.78 -0.20 17.95
N CYS A 23 7.02 0.15 17.59
CA CYS A 23 8.07 0.49 18.56
C CYS A 23 7.67 1.69 19.43
N TRP A 24 7.17 2.77 18.82
CA TRP A 24 6.69 3.94 19.57
C TRP A 24 5.54 3.58 20.50
N LEU A 25 4.60 2.77 20.02
CA LEU A 25 3.50 2.27 20.84
C LEU A 25 4.00 1.49 22.06
N ARG A 26 4.96 0.58 21.88
CA ARG A 26 5.58 -0.17 22.99
C ARG A 26 6.24 0.75 24.01
N VAL A 27 6.98 1.76 23.56
CA VAL A 27 7.65 2.74 24.46
C VAL A 27 6.61 3.51 25.26
N ILE A 28 5.59 4.05 24.60
CA ILE A 28 4.54 4.85 25.26
C ILE A 28 3.79 3.98 26.28
N LEU A 29 3.40 2.77 25.86
CA LEU A 29 2.67 1.83 26.70
C LEU A 29 3.49 1.41 27.92
N ALA A 30 4.72 0.95 27.70
CA ALA A 30 5.63 0.57 28.80
C ALA A 30 5.91 1.76 29.73
N GLY A 31 6.10 2.96 29.19
CA GLY A 31 6.28 4.18 29.98
C GLY A 31 5.08 4.49 30.85
N LEU A 32 3.87 4.46 30.30
CA LEU A 32 2.63 4.72 31.06
C LEU A 32 2.41 3.68 32.17
N LEU A 33 2.63 2.41 31.87
CA LEU A 33 2.49 1.31 32.83
C LEU A 33 3.54 1.41 33.94
N LEU A 34 4.78 1.75 33.60
CA LEU A 34 5.86 1.96 34.56
C LEU A 34 5.58 3.17 35.45
N LEU A 35 5.08 4.28 34.89
CA LEU A 35 4.69 5.46 35.64
C LEU A 35 3.55 5.16 36.62
N THR A 36 2.56 4.38 36.19
CA THR A 36 1.44 3.98 37.05
C THR A 36 1.92 3.06 38.18
N ALA A 37 2.79 2.10 37.88
CA ALA A 37 3.41 1.24 38.87
C ALA A 37 4.22 2.05 39.90
N LEU A 38 5.02 3.03 39.43
CA LEU A 38 5.79 3.92 40.29
C LEU A 38 4.88 4.80 41.16
N TYR A 39 3.82 5.36 40.59
CA TYR A 39 2.84 6.16 41.32
C TYR A 39 2.16 5.35 42.43
N CYS A 40 1.71 4.13 42.15
CA CYS A 40 1.15 3.24 43.17
C CYS A 40 2.15 2.92 44.29
N GLN A 41 3.43 2.72 43.95
CA GLN A 41 4.49 2.47 44.94
C GLN A 41 4.82 3.70 45.80
N LEU A 42 4.74 4.92 45.25
CA LEU A 42 5.01 6.15 46.00
C LEU A 42 3.86 6.53 46.94
N THR A 43 2.63 6.14 46.59
CA THR A 43 1.41 6.47 47.35
C THR A 43 1.06 5.43 48.40
N GLN A 44 1.44 4.17 48.20
CA GLN A 44 1.40 3.16 49.25
C GLN A 44 2.63 3.34 50.14
N ALA A 45 2.44 3.62 51.43
CA ALA A 45 3.50 3.88 52.42
C ALA A 45 4.33 2.64 52.81
N GLY A 46 4.65 1.77 51.84
CA GLY A 46 5.40 0.54 52.02
C GLY A 46 6.82 0.62 51.43
N GLU A 47 7.67 -0.32 51.83
CA GLU A 47 9.02 -0.48 51.26
C GLU A 47 8.97 -0.71 49.74
N LEU A 48 9.90 -0.10 49.00
CA LEU A 48 10.03 -0.21 47.54
C LEU A 48 10.42 -1.63 47.12
N ARG A 49 9.45 -2.55 47.10
CA ARG A 49 9.64 -3.93 46.68
C ARG A 49 9.07 -4.09 45.28
N TRP A 50 9.91 -3.85 44.27
CA TRP A 50 9.56 -4.20 42.89
C TRP A 50 9.48 -5.73 42.78
N PRO A 51 8.35 -6.30 42.32
CA PRO A 51 8.28 -7.73 42.12
C PRO A 51 9.15 -8.08 40.94
N TRP A 52 10.09 -9.01 41.13
CA TRP A 52 11.00 -9.47 40.08
C TRP A 52 10.28 -9.88 38.79
N GLY A 53 9.04 -10.37 38.89
CA GLY A 53 8.19 -10.67 37.73
C GLY A 53 7.86 -9.44 36.87
N LEU A 54 7.51 -8.29 37.47
CA LEU A 54 7.25 -7.06 36.68
C LEU A 54 8.55 -6.54 36.06
N VAL A 55 9.65 -6.55 36.81
CA VAL A 55 10.97 -6.16 36.30
C VAL A 55 11.36 -7.02 35.11
N LEU A 56 11.15 -8.34 35.19
CA LEU A 56 11.42 -9.27 34.10
C LEU A 56 10.57 -8.95 32.86
N VAL A 57 9.26 -8.71 33.02
CA VAL A 57 8.40 -8.37 31.88
C VAL A 57 8.80 -7.05 31.23
N PHE A 58 9.11 -6.02 32.01
CA PHE A 58 9.63 -4.75 31.46
C PHE A 58 10.98 -4.93 30.76
N ALA A 59 11.88 -5.76 31.31
CA ALA A 59 13.14 -6.09 30.67
C ALA A 59 12.94 -6.83 29.34
N LEU A 60 11.99 -7.76 29.26
CA LEU A 60 11.63 -8.46 28.03
C LEU A 60 10.99 -7.53 27.00
N LEU A 61 10.12 -6.59 27.42
CA LEU A 61 9.56 -5.57 26.54
C LEU A 61 10.65 -4.66 25.97
N LEU A 62 11.60 -4.23 26.81
CA LEU A 62 12.75 -3.44 26.39
C LEU A 62 13.64 -4.21 25.42
N LEU A 63 13.91 -5.49 25.71
CA LEU A 63 14.69 -6.37 24.83
C LEU A 63 14.00 -6.56 23.48
N LEU A 64 12.71 -6.87 23.45
CA LEU A 64 11.93 -7.02 22.22
C LEU A 64 11.95 -5.74 21.39
N ASN A 65 11.79 -4.58 22.05
CA ASN A 65 11.85 -3.29 21.39
C ASN A 65 13.27 -2.98 20.84
N ALA A 66 14.32 -3.29 21.59
CA ALA A 66 15.71 -3.14 21.14
C ALA A 66 16.03 -4.04 19.94
N LEU A 67 15.57 -5.30 19.97
CA LEU A 67 15.69 -6.23 18.84
C LEU A 67 14.96 -5.70 17.61
N THR A 68 13.76 -5.13 17.80
CA THR A 68 12.98 -4.54 16.70
C THR A 68 13.69 -3.31 16.12
N TRP A 69 14.28 -2.45 16.96
CA TRP A 69 15.10 -1.33 16.52
C TRP A 69 16.37 -1.75 15.78
N LEU A 70 17.03 -2.81 16.24
CA LEU A 70 18.19 -3.38 15.53
C LEU A 70 17.77 -3.93 14.17
N ARG A 71 16.63 -4.63 14.12
CA ARG A 71 16.03 -5.17 12.90
C ARG A 71 15.68 -4.07 11.89
N LEU A 72 15.17 -2.92 12.36
CA LEU A 72 14.91 -1.72 11.56
C LEU A 72 16.17 -1.12 10.89
N ARG A 73 17.38 -1.42 11.38
CA ARG A 73 18.64 -1.02 10.74
C ARG A 73 19.03 -1.92 9.56
N SER A 74 18.41 -3.11 9.45
CA SER A 74 18.64 -4.00 8.33
C SER A 74 18.01 -3.43 7.05
N PRO A 75 18.68 -3.56 5.89
CA PRO A 75 18.11 -3.16 4.59
C PRO A 75 17.10 -4.17 4.03
N ARG A 76 16.88 -5.32 4.72
CA ARG A 76 15.92 -6.33 4.28
C ARG A 76 14.49 -5.79 4.38
N GLU A 77 13.66 -6.14 3.39
CA GLU A 77 12.23 -5.84 3.40
C GLU A 77 11.55 -6.50 4.60
N VAL A 78 10.56 -5.81 5.16
CA VAL A 78 9.84 -6.29 6.34
C VAL A 78 8.65 -7.09 5.90
N GLU A 79 8.60 -8.35 6.30
CA GLU A 79 7.49 -9.23 5.97
C GLU A 79 6.31 -9.04 6.94
N GLN A 80 5.12 -9.31 6.43
CA GLN A 80 3.89 -9.23 7.21
C GLN A 80 3.88 -10.22 8.40
N ASP A 81 4.52 -11.38 8.23
CA ASP A 81 4.64 -12.42 9.26
C ASP A 81 5.53 -11.98 10.42
N GLU A 82 6.52 -11.13 10.15
CA GLU A 82 7.37 -10.54 11.18
C GLU A 82 6.58 -9.63 12.12
N LEU A 83 5.71 -8.80 11.54
CA LEU A 83 4.83 -7.91 12.31
C LEU A 83 3.77 -8.71 13.11
N PHE A 84 3.24 -9.80 12.53
CA PHE A 84 2.36 -10.71 13.23
C PHE A 84 3.04 -11.36 14.45
N LEU A 85 4.27 -11.86 14.28
CA LEU A 85 5.03 -12.49 15.36
C LEU A 85 5.34 -11.48 16.48
N GLN A 86 5.68 -10.24 16.12
CA GLN A 86 5.89 -9.16 17.08
C GLN A 86 4.66 -8.84 17.91
N LEU A 87 3.48 -8.76 17.28
CA LEU A 87 2.21 -8.55 17.99
C LEU A 87 1.83 -9.75 18.87
N LEU A 88 2.21 -10.98 18.48
CA LEU A 88 2.01 -12.16 19.31
C LEU A 88 2.87 -12.11 20.57
N PHE A 89 4.15 -11.69 20.46
CA PHE A 89 4.99 -11.46 21.63
C PHE A 89 4.44 -10.34 22.51
N ASP A 90 3.94 -9.25 21.93
CA ASP A 90 3.30 -8.17 22.68
C ASP A 90 2.07 -8.67 23.44
N LEU A 91 1.24 -9.49 22.81
CA LEU A 91 0.09 -10.12 23.46
C LEU A 91 0.53 -10.93 24.68
N LEU A 92 1.55 -11.78 24.55
CA LEU A 92 2.05 -12.60 25.66
C LEU A 92 2.62 -11.75 26.80
N LEU A 93 3.45 -10.75 26.48
CA LEU A 93 4.07 -9.88 27.47
C LEU A 93 3.02 -9.01 28.18
N LEU A 94 2.03 -8.48 27.45
CA LEU A 94 0.91 -7.75 28.05
C LEU A 94 0.04 -8.65 28.92
N THR A 95 -0.23 -9.88 28.49
CA THR A 95 -0.97 -10.87 29.31
C THR A 95 -0.26 -11.14 30.62
N MET A 96 1.06 -11.35 30.57
CA MET A 96 1.87 -11.57 31.77
C MET A 96 1.90 -10.32 32.65
N LEU A 97 2.01 -9.14 32.06
CA LEU A 97 1.99 -7.87 32.78
C LEU A 97 0.65 -7.65 33.51
N PHE A 98 -0.47 -7.84 32.80
CA PHE A 98 -1.80 -7.66 33.38
C PHE A 98 -2.05 -8.65 34.50
N ARG A 99 -1.67 -9.93 34.33
CA ARG A 99 -1.73 -10.92 35.40
C ARG A 99 -1.00 -10.46 36.68
N LEU A 100 0.19 -9.87 36.53
CA LEU A 100 0.98 -9.38 37.66
C LEU A 100 0.46 -8.06 38.27
N SER A 101 -0.35 -7.31 37.53
CA SER A 101 -0.82 -5.97 37.89
C SER A 101 -2.33 -5.86 38.13
N GLY A 102 -3.03 -6.98 38.35
CA GLY A 102 -4.45 -6.99 38.73
C GLY A 102 -5.33 -7.99 37.97
N GLY A 103 -4.78 -8.70 36.98
CA GLY A 103 -5.53 -9.70 36.21
C GLY A 103 -6.62 -9.07 35.35
N SER A 104 -7.81 -9.67 35.35
CA SER A 104 -8.92 -9.30 34.47
C SER A 104 -9.57 -7.95 34.77
N SER A 105 -9.34 -7.40 35.97
CA SER A 105 -9.83 -6.09 36.38
C SER A 105 -8.91 -4.92 36.01
N ASN A 106 -7.75 -5.23 35.42
CA ASN A 106 -6.79 -4.19 35.09
C ASN A 106 -7.35 -3.24 34.02
N PRO A 107 -7.36 -1.91 34.26
CA PRO A 107 -7.96 -0.94 33.33
C PRO A 107 -7.23 -0.89 31.98
N PHE A 108 -5.97 -1.34 31.94
CA PHE A 108 -5.11 -1.35 30.76
C PHE A 108 -5.34 -2.57 29.85
N VAL A 109 -6.21 -3.52 30.20
CA VAL A 109 -6.58 -4.65 29.32
C VAL A 109 -7.07 -4.16 27.94
N THR A 110 -7.70 -2.98 27.90
CA THR A 110 -8.15 -2.32 26.67
C THR A 110 -7.02 -2.11 25.65
N TYR A 111 -5.74 -2.12 26.05
CA TYR A 111 -4.62 -2.02 25.11
C TYR A 111 -4.47 -3.19 24.15
N TYR A 112 -5.04 -4.36 24.44
CA TYR A 112 -5.16 -5.40 23.41
C TYR A 112 -5.91 -4.90 22.18
N LEU A 113 -6.92 -4.04 22.36
CA LEU A 113 -7.66 -3.45 21.23
C LEU A 113 -6.78 -2.52 20.40
N VAL A 114 -5.82 -1.83 21.02
CA VAL A 114 -4.90 -0.95 20.28
C VAL A 114 -3.95 -1.79 19.42
N ALA A 115 -3.40 -2.88 19.98
CA ALA A 115 -2.62 -3.84 19.20
C ALA A 115 -3.46 -4.49 18.09
N LEU A 116 -4.74 -4.79 18.36
CA LEU A 116 -5.69 -5.31 17.39
C LEU A 116 -6.00 -4.29 16.27
N ALA A 117 -6.04 -3.00 16.58
CA ALA A 117 -6.25 -1.95 15.60
C ALA A 117 -5.10 -1.91 14.60
N ILE A 118 -3.85 -1.98 15.08
CA ILE A 118 -2.65 -2.08 14.23
C ILE A 118 -2.74 -3.35 13.38
N ALA A 119 -3.07 -4.49 13.99
CA ALA A 119 -3.22 -5.75 13.26
C ALA A 119 -4.29 -5.66 12.15
N ALA A 120 -5.40 -4.97 12.39
CA ALA A 120 -6.51 -4.86 11.44
C ALA A 120 -6.20 -3.95 10.24
N THR A 121 -5.32 -2.96 10.40
CA THR A 121 -4.91 -2.05 9.31
C THR A 121 -3.71 -2.56 8.53
N THR A 122 -2.87 -3.37 9.15
CA THR A 122 -1.57 -3.79 8.57
C THR A 122 -1.54 -5.25 8.11
N LEU A 123 -2.16 -6.18 8.83
CA LEU A 123 -2.10 -7.61 8.55
C LEU A 123 -3.24 -8.09 7.63
N SER A 124 -3.09 -9.31 7.13
CA SER A 124 -4.15 -10.02 6.42
C SER A 124 -5.32 -10.34 7.35
N ARG A 125 -6.54 -10.38 6.78
CA ARG A 125 -7.77 -10.71 7.52
C ARG A 125 -7.67 -12.01 8.33
N ARG A 126 -6.92 -13.00 7.83
CA ARG A 126 -6.69 -14.28 8.52
C ARG A 126 -5.87 -14.07 9.80
N GLN A 127 -4.73 -13.39 9.70
CA GLN A 127 -3.86 -13.11 10.85
C GLN A 127 -4.56 -12.20 11.87
N THR A 128 -5.28 -11.17 11.43
CA THR A 128 -6.09 -10.33 12.33
C THR A 128 -7.15 -11.14 13.07
N GLY A 129 -7.85 -12.05 12.37
CA GLY A 129 -8.85 -12.93 12.99
C GLY A 129 -8.24 -13.88 14.03
N VAL A 130 -7.09 -14.49 13.72
CA VAL A 130 -6.35 -15.32 14.67
C VAL A 130 -5.94 -14.50 15.89
N LEU A 131 -5.37 -13.31 15.69
CA LEU A 131 -4.93 -12.46 16.80
C LEU A 131 -6.11 -12.00 17.67
N ALA A 132 -7.26 -11.66 17.07
CA ALA A 132 -8.47 -11.29 17.80
C ALA A 132 -8.96 -12.42 18.71
N VAL A 133 -8.98 -13.65 18.19
CA VAL A 133 -9.35 -14.84 18.97
C VAL A 133 -8.35 -15.07 20.10
N LEU A 134 -7.04 -14.97 19.82
CA LEU A 134 -6.01 -15.12 20.84
C LEU A 134 -6.10 -14.05 21.93
N MET A 135 -6.44 -12.80 21.60
CA MET A 135 -6.66 -11.73 22.57
C MET A 135 -7.89 -11.99 23.44
N LEU A 136 -8.99 -12.48 22.86
CA LEU A 136 -10.18 -12.89 23.62
C LEU A 136 -9.88 -14.06 24.56
N LEU A 137 -9.13 -15.05 24.09
CA LEU A 137 -8.69 -16.18 24.91
C LEU A 137 -7.75 -15.73 26.02
N ALA A 138 -6.77 -14.86 25.71
CA ALA A 138 -5.85 -14.31 26.70
C ALA A 138 -6.61 -13.53 27.78
N TYR A 139 -7.55 -12.67 27.40
CA TYR A 139 -8.36 -11.94 28.38
C TYR A 139 -9.26 -12.88 29.19
N SER A 140 -9.87 -13.87 28.56
CA SER A 140 -10.67 -14.87 29.27
C SER A 140 -9.82 -15.69 30.25
N ALA A 141 -8.59 -16.03 29.89
CA ALA A 141 -7.65 -16.74 30.75
C ALA A 141 -7.29 -15.95 32.02
N LEU A 142 -7.32 -14.61 31.98
CA LEU A 142 -7.11 -13.75 33.16
C LEU A 142 -8.19 -13.90 34.23
N PHE A 143 -9.38 -14.44 33.92
CA PHE A 143 -10.42 -14.75 34.91
C PHE A 143 -10.14 -16.05 35.66
N TRP A 144 -9.55 -17.03 34.98
CA TRP A 144 -9.24 -18.34 35.55
C TRP A 144 -7.85 -18.39 36.21
N TRP A 145 -7.01 -17.40 35.93
CA TRP A 145 -5.67 -17.27 36.51
C TRP A 145 -5.67 -16.19 37.60
N PRO A 146 -5.73 -16.57 38.89
CA PRO A 146 -5.81 -15.59 39.97
C PRO A 146 -4.62 -14.61 39.92
N PRO A 147 -4.86 -13.32 40.20
CA PRO A 147 -3.82 -12.31 40.20
C PRO A 147 -2.74 -12.69 41.22
N ALA A 148 -1.47 -12.35 40.92
CA ALA A 148 -0.36 -12.69 41.79
C ALA A 148 -0.54 -12.10 43.21
N PRO A 149 0.00 -12.72 44.27
CA PRO A 149 -0.24 -12.35 45.67
C PRO A 149 0.01 -10.88 46.03
N MET A 150 0.80 -10.14 45.24
CA MET A 150 1.03 -8.70 45.44
C MET A 150 -0.13 -7.79 45.01
N ALA A 151 -1.07 -8.28 44.21
CA ALA A 151 -2.34 -7.58 43.97
C ALA A 151 -3.31 -7.71 45.16
N ALA A 152 -3.03 -8.60 46.12
CA ALA A 152 -3.88 -8.85 47.29
C ALA A 152 -3.88 -7.70 48.32
N GLY A 153 -3.07 -6.65 48.11
CA GLY A 153 -3.18 -5.38 48.84
C GLY A 153 -4.28 -4.45 48.30
N GLY A 154 -4.95 -4.81 47.20
CA GLY A 154 -6.07 -4.05 46.66
C GLY A 154 -7.32 -4.16 47.54
N VAL A 155 -8.05 -3.06 47.65
CA VAL A 155 -9.36 -2.94 48.32
C VAL A 155 -10.21 -4.19 48.02
N GLN A 156 -10.54 -4.95 49.07
CA GLN A 156 -11.47 -6.08 49.00
C GLN A 156 -12.86 -5.53 48.72
N TRP A 157 -13.22 -5.44 47.44
CA TRP A 157 -14.57 -5.07 47.04
C TRP A 157 -15.52 -6.24 47.36
N PRO A 158 -16.74 -5.98 47.86
CA PRO A 158 -17.73 -7.02 48.08
C PRO A 158 -17.92 -7.86 46.80
N TRP A 159 -17.61 -9.15 46.91
CA TRP A 159 -17.53 -10.09 45.78
C TRP A 159 -18.82 -10.15 44.95
N ASP A 160 -19.98 -9.96 45.57
CA ASP A 160 -21.29 -10.09 44.92
C ASP A 160 -21.61 -8.95 43.94
N SER A 161 -21.07 -7.74 44.15
CA SER A 161 -21.27 -6.58 43.26
C SER A 161 -20.19 -6.46 42.18
N TYR A 162 -19.06 -7.14 42.36
CA TYR A 162 -17.87 -7.02 41.50
C TYR A 162 -17.97 -7.88 40.23
N HIS A 163 -18.68 -9.02 40.29
CA HIS A 163 -18.85 -9.93 39.14
C HIS A 163 -19.57 -9.26 37.97
N GLY A 164 -20.60 -8.44 38.23
CA GLY A 164 -21.33 -7.73 37.18
C GLY A 164 -20.46 -6.73 36.43
N HIS A 165 -19.62 -5.98 37.14
CA HIS A 165 -18.69 -5.03 36.52
C HIS A 165 -17.63 -5.74 35.68
N LEU A 166 -17.05 -6.83 36.19
CA LEU A 166 -16.03 -7.60 35.49
C LEU A 166 -16.57 -8.28 34.22
N LEU A 167 -17.79 -8.82 34.30
CA LEU A 167 -18.51 -9.32 33.13
C LEU A 167 -18.80 -8.20 32.13
N GLY A 168 -19.21 -7.02 32.62
CA GLY A 168 -19.40 -5.82 31.80
C GLY A 168 -18.13 -5.42 31.05
N MET A 169 -16.96 -5.44 31.71
CA MET A 169 -15.67 -5.19 31.07
C MET A 169 -15.37 -6.22 29.98
N TRP A 170 -15.63 -7.51 30.25
CA TRP A 170 -15.44 -8.58 29.27
C TRP A 170 -16.35 -8.46 28.05
N VAL A 171 -17.64 -8.18 28.26
CA VAL A 171 -18.60 -7.95 27.18
C VAL A 171 -18.21 -6.71 26.38
N ASN A 172 -17.86 -5.61 27.05
CA ASN A 172 -17.40 -4.38 26.40
C ASN A 172 -16.16 -4.62 25.54
N PHE A 173 -15.17 -5.34 26.07
CA PHE A 173 -13.96 -5.71 25.33
C PHE A 173 -14.30 -6.54 24.09
N THR A 174 -15.18 -7.53 24.24
CA THR A 174 -15.57 -8.43 23.15
C THR A 174 -16.30 -7.69 22.04
N ILE A 175 -17.29 -6.87 22.39
CA ILE A 175 -18.02 -6.04 21.43
C ILE A 175 -17.06 -5.06 20.73
N SER A 176 -16.18 -4.42 21.50
CA SER A 176 -15.20 -3.47 20.96
C SER A 176 -14.24 -4.15 19.98
N ALA A 177 -13.73 -5.35 20.30
CA ALA A 177 -12.87 -6.13 19.41
C ALA A 177 -13.60 -6.49 18.09
N LEU A 178 -14.84 -6.96 18.19
CA LEU A 178 -15.65 -7.31 17.01
C LEU A 178 -15.92 -6.09 16.12
N LEU A 179 -16.35 -4.98 16.72
CA LEU A 179 -16.59 -3.73 15.99
C LEU A 179 -15.31 -3.23 15.34
N LEU A 180 -14.19 -3.26 16.05
CA LEU A 180 -12.91 -2.80 15.56
C LEU A 180 -12.45 -3.62 14.33
N VAL A 181 -12.49 -4.95 14.42
CA VAL A 181 -12.13 -5.83 13.29
C VAL A 181 -13.06 -5.62 12.10
N PHE A 182 -14.37 -5.50 12.35
CA PHE A 182 -15.36 -5.27 11.30
C PHE A 182 -15.19 -3.92 10.61
N PHE A 183 -15.14 -2.83 11.38
CA PHE A 183 -15.07 -1.47 10.85
C PHE A 183 -13.71 -1.15 10.22
N LEU A 184 -12.60 -1.47 10.88
CA LEU A 184 -11.27 -1.23 10.31
C LEU A 184 -11.03 -2.11 9.08
N GLY A 185 -11.44 -3.38 9.15
CA GLY A 185 -11.38 -4.29 8.01
C GLY A 185 -12.16 -3.75 6.81
N ARG A 186 -13.38 -3.21 7.02
CA ARG A 186 -14.20 -2.63 5.95
C ARG A 186 -13.65 -1.30 5.44
N MET A 187 -13.14 -0.45 6.33
CA MET A 187 -12.54 0.85 5.98
C MET A 187 -11.34 0.64 5.05
N HIS A 188 -10.44 -0.28 5.40
CA HIS A 188 -9.24 -0.54 4.61
C HIS A 188 -9.55 -1.06 3.20
N LEU A 189 -10.59 -1.89 3.08
CA LEU A 189 -11.05 -2.38 1.78
C LEU A 189 -11.58 -1.25 0.90
N ARG A 190 -12.35 -0.32 1.49
CA ARG A 190 -12.86 0.86 0.78
C ARG A 190 -11.72 1.78 0.35
N LEU A 191 -10.73 2.00 1.21
CA LEU A 191 -9.52 2.76 0.88
C LEU A 191 -8.77 2.14 -0.30
N ARG A 192 -8.47 0.84 -0.25
CA ARG A 192 -7.80 0.14 -1.34
C ARG A 192 -8.59 0.18 -2.65
N GLN A 193 -9.92 0.12 -2.59
CA GLN A 193 -10.78 0.27 -3.78
C GLN A 193 -10.73 1.68 -4.34
N ARG A 194 -10.77 2.71 -3.47
CA ARG A 194 -10.65 4.12 -3.86
C ARG A 194 -9.29 4.40 -4.49
N ASP A 195 -8.20 3.90 -3.92
CA ASP A 195 -6.85 4.12 -4.43
C ASP A 195 -6.68 3.47 -5.81
N ARG A 196 -7.21 2.25 -6.00
CA ARG A 196 -7.26 1.58 -7.31
C ARG A 196 -8.07 2.37 -8.33
N TYR A 197 -9.20 2.93 -7.91
CA TYR A 197 -10.03 3.77 -8.78
C TYR A 197 -9.29 5.05 -9.20
N LEU A 198 -8.68 5.76 -8.25
CA LEU A 198 -7.89 6.96 -8.52
C LEU A 198 -6.69 6.69 -9.43
N ALA A 199 -5.94 5.61 -9.17
CA ALA A 199 -4.82 5.21 -10.02
C ALA A 199 -5.28 4.90 -11.46
N LYS A 200 -6.45 4.29 -11.63
CA LYS A 200 -7.03 4.04 -12.96
C LYS A 200 -7.42 5.34 -13.67
N GLN A 201 -7.97 6.32 -12.95
CA GLN A 201 -8.31 7.63 -13.52
C GLN A 201 -7.05 8.42 -13.91
N GLN A 202 -6.03 8.45 -13.06
CA GLN A 202 -4.75 9.09 -13.36
C GLN A 202 -4.10 8.50 -14.62
N ARG A 203 -4.12 7.17 -14.77
CA ARG A 203 -3.63 6.51 -16.00
C ARG A 203 -4.41 6.93 -17.23
N ARG A 204 -5.75 7.07 -17.14
CA ARG A 204 -6.59 7.52 -18.25
C ARG A 204 -6.30 8.97 -18.65
N LEU A 205 -6.10 9.85 -17.67
CA LEU A 205 -5.73 11.25 -17.93
C LEU A 205 -4.38 11.32 -18.65
N LEU A 206 -3.36 10.61 -18.17
CA LEU A 206 -2.05 10.56 -18.83
C LEU A 206 -2.12 10.02 -20.27
N GLN A 207 -2.92 8.96 -20.49
CA GLN A 207 -3.14 8.42 -21.83
C GLN A 207 -3.83 9.42 -22.76
N ARG A 208 -4.81 10.16 -22.24
CA ARG A 208 -5.52 11.20 -23.00
C ARG A 208 -4.59 12.35 -23.35
N ASP A 209 -3.82 12.84 -22.40
CA ASP A 209 -2.86 13.93 -22.63
C ASP A 209 -1.82 13.54 -23.69
N GLN A 210 -1.32 12.31 -23.63
CA GLN A 210 -0.41 11.78 -24.63
C GLN A 210 -1.06 11.66 -26.01
N ALA A 211 -2.31 11.18 -26.09
CA ALA A 211 -3.04 11.08 -27.35
C ALA A 211 -3.31 12.46 -27.97
N VAL A 212 -3.67 13.45 -27.15
CA VAL A 212 -3.85 14.84 -27.60
C VAL A 212 -2.54 15.44 -28.10
N ALA A 213 -1.44 15.24 -27.38
CA ALA A 213 -0.12 15.74 -27.80
C ALA A 213 0.37 15.09 -29.11
N MET A 214 0.15 13.79 -29.29
CA MET A 214 0.45 13.12 -30.56
C MET A 214 -0.45 13.61 -31.70
N GLY A 215 -1.74 13.83 -31.41
CA GLY A 215 -2.70 14.37 -32.38
C GLY A 215 -2.33 15.78 -32.84
N THR A 216 -1.90 16.65 -31.93
CA THR A 216 -1.46 18.01 -32.29
C THR A 216 -0.17 17.98 -33.12
N LEU A 217 0.83 17.18 -32.73
CA LEU A 217 2.07 17.02 -33.51
C LEU A 217 1.79 16.48 -34.92
N ALA A 218 0.96 15.45 -35.04
CA ALA A 218 0.58 14.89 -36.32
C ALA A 218 -0.19 15.90 -37.19
N ALA A 219 -1.11 16.67 -36.61
CA ALA A 219 -1.86 17.70 -37.32
C ALA A 219 -0.95 18.81 -37.86
N THR A 220 0.02 19.28 -37.05
CA THR A 220 1.01 20.28 -37.48
C THR A 220 1.91 19.73 -38.60
N ALA A 221 2.44 18.51 -38.45
CA ALA A 221 3.27 17.88 -39.48
C ALA A 221 2.51 17.69 -40.81
N VAL A 222 1.23 17.30 -40.75
CA VAL A 222 0.36 17.22 -41.93
C VAL A 222 0.18 18.59 -42.59
N HIS A 223 -0.01 19.66 -41.82
CA HIS A 223 -0.18 21.00 -42.38
C HIS A 223 1.09 21.49 -43.07
N GLU A 224 2.26 21.30 -42.44
CA GLU A 224 3.56 21.69 -43.00
C GLU A 224 3.93 20.89 -44.25
N LEU A 225 3.54 19.61 -44.34
CA LEU A 225 3.81 18.75 -45.50
C LEU A 225 2.78 18.90 -46.63
N ALA A 226 1.55 19.34 -46.35
CA ALA A 226 0.52 19.49 -47.38
C ALA A 226 0.89 20.57 -48.42
N THR A 227 1.54 21.64 -47.96
CA THR A 227 1.96 22.78 -48.79
C THR A 227 3.04 22.42 -49.81
N PRO A 228 4.22 21.86 -49.44
CA PRO A 228 5.24 21.46 -50.40
C PRO A 228 4.76 20.36 -51.35
N LEU A 229 3.85 19.50 -50.90
CA LEU A 229 3.29 18.46 -51.76
C LEU A 229 2.37 19.05 -52.84
N ALA A 230 1.57 20.05 -52.49
CA ALA A 230 0.72 20.76 -53.44
C ALA A 230 1.55 21.50 -54.49
N THR A 231 2.65 22.17 -54.10
CA THR A 231 3.57 22.81 -55.06
C THR A 231 4.31 21.80 -55.93
N LEU A 232 4.78 20.67 -55.38
CA LEU A 232 5.40 19.61 -56.19
C LEU A 232 4.42 18.99 -57.20
N THR A 233 3.14 18.86 -56.84
CA THR A 233 2.10 18.38 -57.77
C THR A 233 1.92 19.37 -58.91
N LEU A 234 1.84 20.68 -58.61
CA LEU A 234 1.69 21.73 -59.63
C LEU A 234 2.91 21.78 -60.57
N LEU A 235 4.14 21.73 -60.03
CA LEU A 235 5.37 21.69 -60.82
C LEU A 235 5.44 20.44 -61.72
N ALA A 236 4.95 19.29 -61.25
CA ALA A 236 4.88 18.07 -62.05
C ALA A 236 3.84 18.17 -63.19
N GLU A 237 2.71 18.87 -62.97
CA GLU A 237 1.71 19.17 -64.01
C GLU A 237 2.26 20.15 -65.06
N GLU A 238 3.03 21.17 -64.64
CA GLU A 238 3.68 22.13 -65.56
C GLU A 238 4.74 21.44 -66.44
N LEU A 239 5.55 20.54 -65.87
CA LEU A 239 6.55 19.76 -66.61
C LEU A 239 5.94 18.78 -67.62
N GLU A 240 4.67 18.39 -67.47
CA GLU A 240 3.95 17.53 -68.43
C GLU A 240 3.74 18.22 -69.77
N GLN A 241 3.63 19.54 -69.76
CA GLN A 241 3.42 20.33 -70.96
C GLN A 241 4.70 20.49 -71.80
N ASP A 242 5.89 20.25 -71.20
CA ASP A 242 7.20 20.57 -71.79
C ASP A 242 8.16 19.36 -71.94
N SER A 243 7.83 18.18 -71.40
CA SER A 243 8.77 17.04 -71.28
C SER A 243 8.68 16.00 -72.41
N ARG A 244 9.83 15.42 -72.77
CA ARG A 244 9.96 14.37 -73.81
C ARG A 244 9.79 12.94 -73.29
N ASP A 245 9.72 12.75 -71.97
CA ASP A 245 9.75 11.42 -71.33
C ASP A 245 8.52 11.20 -70.44
N ALA A 246 7.38 10.96 -71.09
CA ALA A 246 6.06 10.90 -70.46
C ALA A 246 5.92 9.78 -69.39
N ALA A 247 6.70 8.70 -69.52
CA ALA A 247 6.64 7.57 -68.59
C ALA A 247 7.21 7.91 -67.20
N ALA A 248 8.32 8.65 -67.15
CA ALA A 248 8.94 9.06 -65.89
C ALA A 248 8.08 10.08 -65.13
N LEU A 249 7.42 10.98 -65.86
CA LEU A 249 6.54 11.99 -65.28
C LEU A 249 5.23 11.40 -64.75
N ALA A 250 4.63 10.46 -65.47
CA ALA A 250 3.46 9.72 -65.01
C ALA A 250 3.76 8.96 -63.70
N ALA A 251 4.94 8.36 -63.56
CA ALA A 251 5.38 7.72 -62.32
C ALA A 251 5.53 8.71 -61.16
N LEU A 252 6.04 9.92 -61.40
CA LEU A 252 6.17 10.97 -60.39
C LEU A 252 4.81 11.45 -59.88
N GLN A 253 3.84 11.66 -60.79
CA GLN A 253 2.47 12.06 -60.42
C GLN A 253 1.76 10.96 -59.60
N VAL A 254 1.97 9.68 -59.94
CA VAL A 254 1.43 8.55 -59.16
C VAL A 254 1.97 8.55 -57.73
N GLU A 255 3.26 8.74 -57.52
CA GLU A 255 3.85 8.78 -56.18
C GLU A 255 3.47 10.05 -55.40
N LEU A 256 3.31 11.21 -56.07
CA LEU A 256 2.78 12.43 -55.44
C LEU A 256 1.34 12.25 -54.98
N ARG A 257 0.48 11.62 -55.80
CA ARG A 257 -0.90 11.28 -55.43
C ARG A 257 -0.93 10.37 -54.20
N ARG A 258 -0.06 9.36 -54.18
CA ARG A 258 0.08 8.42 -53.08
C ARG A 258 0.51 9.10 -51.78
N CYS A 259 1.49 10.01 -51.83
CA CYS A 259 1.87 10.81 -50.67
C CYS A 259 0.71 11.68 -50.16
N ARG A 260 -0.11 12.23 -51.06
CA ARG A 260 -1.28 13.05 -50.71
C ARG A 260 -2.36 12.24 -50.01
N GLU A 261 -2.56 11.00 -50.44
CA GLU A 261 -3.46 10.03 -49.78
C GLU A 261 -2.96 9.60 -48.40
N ILE A 262 -1.66 9.31 -48.25
CA ILE A 262 -1.07 8.97 -46.94
C ILE A 262 -1.21 10.15 -45.96
N LEU A 263 -0.96 11.37 -46.43
CA LEU A 263 -1.05 12.57 -45.62
C LEU A 263 -2.49 12.89 -45.19
N SER A 264 -3.48 12.63 -46.06
CA SER A 264 -4.90 12.81 -45.73
C SER A 264 -5.38 11.76 -44.72
N ALA A 265 -4.91 10.51 -44.84
CA ALA A 265 -5.19 9.46 -43.85
C ALA A 265 -4.61 9.80 -42.46
N LEU A 266 -3.37 10.32 -42.41
CA LEU A 266 -2.75 10.81 -41.17
C LEU A 266 -3.52 12.00 -40.56
N ARG A 267 -4.03 12.91 -41.40
CA ARG A 267 -4.86 14.05 -40.96
C ARG A 267 -6.13 13.61 -40.25
N GLU A 268 -6.83 12.63 -40.82
CA GLU A 268 -8.09 12.13 -40.27
C GLU A 268 -7.87 11.38 -38.95
N GLN A 269 -6.76 10.63 -38.85
CA GLN A 269 -6.33 9.99 -37.60
C GLN A 269 -5.98 11.01 -36.52
N ALA A 270 -5.25 12.08 -36.86
CA ALA A 270 -4.90 13.16 -35.93
C ALA A 270 -6.14 13.93 -35.40
N ARG A 271 -7.22 14.00 -36.19
CA ARG A 271 -8.48 14.68 -35.84
C ARG A 271 -9.37 13.88 -34.88
N ARG A 272 -9.13 12.57 -34.74
CA ARG A 272 -9.87 11.65 -33.86
C ARG A 272 -8.95 10.84 -32.94
N PRO A 273 -8.25 11.49 -31.98
CA PRO A 273 -7.35 10.78 -31.05
C PRO A 273 -8.08 9.78 -30.13
N GLU A 274 -9.41 9.86 -29.98
CA GLU A 274 -10.20 8.99 -29.08
C GLU A 274 -10.70 7.67 -29.70
N ALA A 275 -10.36 7.35 -30.95
CA ALA A 275 -10.95 6.19 -31.65
C ALA A 275 -9.93 5.14 -32.13
N LEU A 276 -8.90 4.82 -31.33
CA LEU A 276 -8.25 3.53 -31.46
C LEU A 276 -9.04 2.53 -30.58
N PRO A 277 -9.92 1.69 -31.16
CA PRO A 277 -10.50 0.60 -30.39
C PRO A 277 -9.35 -0.22 -29.79
N PRO A 278 -9.48 -0.73 -28.56
CA PRO A 278 -8.47 -1.59 -27.98
C PRO A 278 -8.35 -2.85 -28.85
N ARG A 279 -7.40 -2.83 -29.79
CA ARG A 279 -7.06 -4.00 -30.59
C ARG A 279 -6.11 -4.88 -29.77
N PRO A 280 -6.34 -6.20 -29.71
CA PRO A 280 -5.43 -7.09 -29.03
C PRO A 280 -4.02 -6.94 -29.62
N LEU A 281 -3.00 -6.83 -28.75
CA LEU A 281 -1.60 -6.60 -29.12
C LEU A 281 -1.10 -7.56 -30.21
N ARG A 282 -1.60 -8.80 -30.19
CA ARG A 282 -1.32 -9.84 -31.19
C ARG A 282 -1.71 -9.43 -32.61
N GLU A 283 -2.86 -8.79 -32.77
CA GLU A 283 -3.40 -8.38 -34.06
C GLU A 283 -2.62 -7.18 -34.63
N HIS A 284 -2.14 -6.29 -33.76
CA HIS A 284 -1.25 -5.20 -34.15
C HIS A 284 0.14 -5.70 -34.56
N LEU A 285 0.70 -6.63 -33.78
CA LEU A 285 1.98 -7.27 -34.13
C LEU A 285 1.90 -8.03 -35.46
N GLN A 286 0.83 -8.78 -35.70
CA GLN A 286 0.64 -9.48 -36.98
C GLN A 286 0.56 -8.51 -38.17
N ASN A 287 -0.16 -7.40 -38.03
CA ASN A 287 -0.25 -6.37 -39.08
C ASN A 287 1.09 -5.65 -39.34
N CYS A 288 1.98 -5.57 -38.34
CA CYS A 288 3.33 -5.01 -38.52
C CYS A 288 4.31 -6.03 -39.13
N VAL A 289 4.12 -7.32 -38.86
CA VAL A 289 5.01 -8.40 -39.35
C VAL A 289 4.69 -8.77 -40.80
N GLN A 290 3.41 -8.71 -41.22
CA GLN A 290 2.99 -9.07 -42.57
C GLN A 290 3.73 -8.31 -43.70
N PRO A 291 3.88 -6.98 -43.63
CA PRO A 291 4.64 -6.22 -44.64
C PRO A 291 6.14 -6.55 -44.61
N LEU A 292 6.68 -6.91 -43.45
CA LEU A 292 8.09 -7.27 -43.29
C LEU A 292 8.39 -8.67 -43.83
N GLN A 293 7.48 -9.63 -43.66
CA GLN A 293 7.60 -10.97 -44.26
C GLN A 293 7.57 -10.94 -45.79
N VAL A 294 6.74 -10.06 -46.38
CA VAL A 294 6.72 -9.86 -47.84
C VAL A 294 8.03 -9.23 -48.34
N ARG A 295 8.65 -8.36 -47.54
CA ARG A 295 9.88 -7.65 -47.91
C ARG A 295 11.16 -8.46 -47.66
N TYR A 296 11.12 -9.40 -46.71
CA TYR A 296 12.27 -10.23 -46.30
C TYR A 296 11.85 -11.70 -46.09
N PRO A 297 11.64 -12.46 -47.18
CA PRO A 297 11.18 -13.85 -47.10
C PRO A 297 12.21 -14.83 -46.50
N GLN A 298 13.43 -14.38 -46.22
CA GLN A 298 14.52 -15.20 -45.69
C GLN A 298 14.62 -15.17 -44.15
N CYS A 299 13.82 -14.34 -43.48
CA CYS A 299 13.79 -14.25 -42.02
C CYS A 299 12.51 -14.90 -41.48
N GLU A 300 12.63 -16.04 -40.79
CA GLU A 300 11.51 -16.59 -40.01
C GLU A 300 11.35 -15.75 -38.72
N PHE A 301 10.17 -15.17 -38.54
CA PHE A 301 9.75 -14.38 -37.37
C PHE A 301 8.69 -15.13 -36.56
#